data_AF-V4NSK7-F1
#
_entry.id   AF-V4NSK7-F1
#
_cell.length_a   1.000
_cell.length_b   1.000
_cell.length_c   1.000
_cell.angle_alpha   90.00
_cell.angle_beta   90.00
_cell.angle_gamma   90.00
#
_symmetry.space_group_name_H-M   'P 1'
#
loop_
_entity.id
_entity.type
_entity.pdbx_description
1 polymer ?
#
loop_
_entity_poly.entity_id
_entity_poly.type
_entity_poly.pdbx_seq_one_letter_code
_entity_poly.pdbx_strand_id
1 'polypeptide(L)'
;MTDTLKPDLWRKTWRLVLWGGAGALLLLPLVAMQFTTEVAWTGSDFAVFGAMLLCALGAFELAVRLSGHWAYRAAAGLAILTGFALVWVSLAVGIIGAEDNPANLIFAAVLGVGLIGTLIVRFQARRMVWVLMSMALVQGVGAVIALSDGYPATILTAMFGVSWLVSAGLFHKAANATEKAS
;
A
#
# COMPACT_ATOMS: atom_id res chain seq x y z
N MET A 1 -35.00 26.21 2.51
CA MET A 1 -35.63 24.88 2.32
C MET A 1 -35.17 24.41 0.94
N THR A 2 -34.21 23.51 0.72
CA THR A 2 -33.50 22.48 1.50
C THR A 2 -32.23 22.15 0.70
N ASP A 3 -31.04 22.31 1.27
CA ASP A 3 -29.77 21.89 0.64
C ASP A 3 -28.90 21.10 1.62
N THR A 4 -29.55 20.29 2.47
CA THR A 4 -28.92 19.62 3.62
C THR A 4 -29.00 18.08 3.60
N LEU A 5 -29.37 17.44 2.48
CA LEU A 5 -29.58 15.97 2.41
C LEU A 5 -28.58 15.18 1.53
N LYS A 6 -27.34 15.66 1.33
CA LYS A 6 -26.32 15.01 0.48
C LYS A 6 -25.03 14.46 1.15
N PRO A 7 -24.59 14.89 2.36
CA PRO A 7 -23.29 14.45 2.90
C PRO A 7 -23.20 12.98 3.31
N ASP A 8 -24.31 12.35 3.72
CA ASP A 8 -24.32 10.99 4.28
C ASP A 8 -24.41 9.92 3.18
N LEU A 9 -25.15 10.18 2.11
CA LEU A 9 -25.29 9.27 0.96
C LEU A 9 -23.97 9.10 0.20
N TRP A 10 -23.22 10.18 -0.04
CA TRP A 10 -21.89 10.09 -0.66
C TRP A 10 -20.93 9.27 0.21
N ARG A 11 -20.94 9.51 1.53
CA ARG A 11 -20.11 8.78 2.49
C ARG A 11 -20.49 7.29 2.58
N LYS A 12 -21.77 6.94 2.49
CA LYS A 12 -22.23 5.55 2.46
C LYS A 12 -21.88 4.85 1.15
N THR A 13 -22.12 5.53 0.02
CA THR A 13 -21.92 4.96 -1.31
C THR A 13 -20.44 4.68 -1.59
N TRP A 14 -19.52 5.59 -1.24
CA TRP A 14 -18.09 5.32 -1.48
C TRP A 14 -17.58 4.13 -0.66
N ARG A 15 -18.00 4.00 0.61
CA ARG A 15 -17.59 2.87 1.45
C ARG A 15 -18.15 1.56 0.90
N LEU A 16 -19.41 1.58 0.44
CA LEU A 16 -20.02 0.42 -0.17
C LEU A 16 -19.29 0.00 -1.44
N VAL A 17 -18.90 0.95 -2.30
CA VAL A 17 -18.10 0.64 -3.50
C VAL A 17 -16.72 0.10 -3.12
N LEU A 18 -16.03 0.72 -2.15
CA LEU A 18 -14.70 0.30 -1.71
C LEU A 18 -14.71 -1.12 -1.12
N TRP A 19 -15.59 -1.38 -0.15
CA TRP A 19 -15.69 -2.67 0.54
C TRP A 19 -16.35 -3.73 -0.32
N GLY A 20 -17.33 -3.36 -1.16
CA GLY A 20 -17.90 -4.25 -2.16
C GLY A 20 -16.87 -4.67 -3.21
N GLY A 21 -16.02 -3.74 -3.64
CA GLY A 21 -14.88 -4.03 -4.52
C GLY A 21 -13.86 -4.98 -3.89
N ALA A 22 -13.52 -4.79 -2.62
CA ALA A 22 -12.66 -5.73 -1.89
C ALA A 22 -13.31 -7.11 -1.74
N GLY A 23 -14.61 -7.18 -1.44
CA GLY A 23 -15.35 -8.43 -1.40
C GLY A 23 -15.33 -9.15 -2.75
N ALA A 24 -15.59 -8.41 -3.83
CA ALA A 24 -15.51 -8.96 -5.19
C ALA A 24 -14.10 -9.47 -5.53
N LEU A 25 -13.06 -8.70 -5.20
CA LEU A 25 -11.66 -9.06 -5.40
C LEU A 25 -11.26 -10.31 -4.61
N LEU A 26 -11.71 -10.44 -3.36
CA LEU A 26 -11.49 -11.62 -2.52
C LEU A 26 -12.20 -12.87 -3.08
N LEU A 27 -13.34 -12.70 -3.76
CA LEU A 27 -14.08 -13.81 -4.37
C LEU A 27 -13.52 -14.23 -5.74
N LEU A 28 -12.67 -13.42 -6.39
CA LEU A 28 -12.13 -13.76 -7.71
C LEU A 28 -11.41 -15.13 -7.74
N PRO A 29 -10.51 -15.48 -6.78
CA PRO A 29 -9.88 -16.79 -6.77
C PRO A 29 -10.89 -17.92 -6.58
N LEU A 30 -11.92 -17.72 -5.75
CA LEU A 30 -12.96 -18.73 -5.51
C LEU A 30 -13.75 -19.03 -6.78
N VAL A 31 -14.08 -17.99 -7.55
CA VAL A 31 -14.72 -18.12 -8.86
C VAL A 31 -13.77 -18.79 -9.86
N ALA A 32 -12.50 -18.38 -9.90
CA ALA A 32 -11.51 -18.98 -10.81
C ALA A 32 -11.30 -20.48 -10.55
N MET A 33 -11.28 -20.91 -9.27
CA MET A 33 -11.18 -22.31 -8.86
C MET A 33 -12.34 -23.19 -9.36
N GLN A 34 -13.46 -22.59 -9.80
CA GLN A 34 -14.56 -23.35 -10.45
C GLN A 34 -14.27 -23.70 -11.90
N PHE A 35 -13.30 -23.02 -12.53
CA PHE A 35 -12.98 -23.15 -13.95
C PHE A 35 -11.58 -23.71 -14.22
N THR A 36 -10.64 -23.60 -13.27
CA THR A 36 -9.26 -24.06 -13.42
C THR A 36 -8.67 -24.58 -12.12
N THR A 37 -7.72 -25.52 -12.24
CA THR A 37 -6.89 -26.02 -11.14
C THR A 37 -5.59 -25.21 -10.96
N GLU A 38 -5.30 -24.25 -11.84
CA GLU A 38 -4.11 -23.39 -11.75
C GLU A 38 -4.17 -22.45 -10.55
N VAL A 39 -5.37 -22.06 -10.14
CA VAL A 39 -5.61 -21.35 -8.89
C VAL A 39 -6.05 -22.37 -7.86
N ALA A 40 -5.31 -22.52 -6.76
CA ALA A 40 -5.58 -23.53 -5.74
C ALA A 40 -5.48 -22.92 -4.32
N TRP A 41 -6.27 -21.88 -4.06
CA TRP A 41 -6.26 -21.19 -2.77
C TRP A 41 -6.88 -22.04 -1.66
N THR A 42 -6.18 -22.14 -0.55
CA THR A 42 -6.63 -22.72 0.71
C THR A 42 -7.42 -21.68 1.51
N GLY A 43 -8.12 -22.13 2.57
CA GLY A 43 -8.80 -21.22 3.49
C GLY A 43 -7.88 -20.19 4.14
N SER A 44 -6.60 -20.55 4.38
CA SER A 44 -5.58 -19.62 4.87
C SER A 44 -5.24 -18.53 3.85
N ASP A 45 -5.21 -18.84 2.56
CA ASP A 45 -4.90 -17.84 1.51
C ASP A 45 -6.00 -16.77 1.45
N PHE A 46 -7.28 -17.19 1.53
CA PHE A 46 -8.40 -16.27 1.66
C PHE A 46 -8.33 -15.44 2.95
N ALA A 47 -7.93 -16.03 4.07
CA ALA A 47 -7.80 -15.31 5.34
C ALA A 47 -6.68 -14.25 5.28
N VAL A 48 -5.51 -14.61 4.75
CA VAL A 48 -4.37 -13.71 4.58
C VAL A 48 -4.71 -12.58 3.62
N PHE A 49 -5.25 -12.90 2.44
CA PHE A 49 -5.62 -11.89 1.46
C PHE A 49 -6.75 -10.98 1.95
N GLY A 50 -7.74 -11.55 2.64
CA GLY A 50 -8.79 -10.79 3.33
C GLY A 50 -8.22 -9.83 4.37
N ALA A 51 -7.28 -10.28 5.20
CA ALA A 51 -6.59 -9.43 6.18
C ALA A 51 -5.79 -8.30 5.50
N MET A 52 -5.10 -8.59 4.40
CA MET A 52 -4.38 -7.59 3.62
C MET A 52 -5.32 -6.50 3.08
N LEU A 53 -6.47 -6.89 2.50
CA LEU A 53 -7.49 -5.95 2.02
C LEU A 53 -8.07 -5.11 3.15
N LEU A 54 -8.39 -5.75 4.29
CA LEU A 54 -8.90 -5.06 5.48
C LEU A 54 -7.92 -4.00 5.99
N CYS A 55 -6.63 -4.36 6.11
CA CYS A 55 -5.58 -3.45 6.54
C CYS A 55 -5.38 -2.29 5.57
N ALA A 56 -5.29 -2.57 4.26
CA ALA A 56 -5.07 -1.54 3.24
C ALA A 56 -6.25 -0.55 3.16
N LEU A 57 -7.48 -1.07 3.08
CA LEU A 57 -8.68 -0.22 3.03
C LEU A 57 -8.94 0.52 4.33
N GLY A 58 -8.71 -0.13 5.47
CA GLY A 58 -8.80 0.51 6.79
C GLY A 58 -7.79 1.66 6.96
N ALA A 59 -6.54 1.44 6.54
CA ALA A 59 -5.51 2.48 6.54
C ALA A 59 -5.87 3.65 5.60
N PHE A 60 -6.46 3.36 4.43
CA PHE A 60 -6.88 4.40 3.51
C PHE A 60 -8.07 5.20 4.05
N GLU A 61 -9.07 4.54 4.64
CA GLU A 61 -10.16 5.22 5.36
C GLU A 61 -9.62 6.14 6.46
N LEU A 62 -8.64 5.66 7.24
CA LEU A 62 -7.99 6.46 8.27
C LEU A 62 -7.28 7.68 7.65
N ALA A 63 -6.51 7.51 6.58
CA ALA A 63 -5.83 8.62 5.91
C ALA A 63 -6.81 9.68 5.37
N VAL A 64 -7.94 9.25 4.81
CA VAL A 64 -9.02 10.15 4.35
C VAL A 64 -9.65 10.93 5.51
N ARG A 65 -9.74 10.33 6.71
CA ARG A 65 -10.23 10.98 7.93
C ARG A 65 -9.19 11.94 8.54
N LEU A 66 -7.90 11.62 8.44
CA LEU A 66 -6.81 12.42 9.01
C LEU A 66 -6.57 13.75 8.27
N SER A 67 -6.89 13.83 6.98
CA SER A 67 -6.69 15.05 6.20
C SER A 67 -7.78 15.28 5.15
N GLY A 68 -8.21 16.54 5.04
CA GLY A 68 -9.06 17.01 3.94
C GLY A 68 -8.29 17.32 2.65
N HIS A 69 -6.95 17.37 2.69
CA HIS A 69 -6.14 17.78 1.56
C HIS A 69 -5.92 16.63 0.56
N TRP A 70 -6.22 16.87 -0.71
CA TRP A 70 -6.16 15.83 -1.74
C TRP A 70 -4.76 15.23 -1.92
N ALA A 71 -3.70 16.03 -1.82
CA ALA A 71 -2.33 15.52 -2.00
C ALA A 71 -1.93 14.57 -0.87
N TYR A 72 -2.42 14.79 0.36
CA TYR A 72 -2.22 13.86 1.48
C TYR A 72 -2.89 12.52 1.20
N ARG A 73 -4.16 12.56 0.74
CA ARG A 73 -4.93 11.36 0.43
C ARG A 73 -4.33 10.57 -0.73
N ALA A 74 -3.87 11.27 -1.78
CA ALA A 74 -3.17 10.66 -2.90
C ALA A 74 -1.84 10.04 -2.47
N ALA A 75 -1.05 10.73 -1.63
CA ALA A 75 0.20 10.20 -1.09
C ALA A 75 -0.03 8.91 -0.28
N ALA A 76 -0.98 8.95 0.66
CA ALA A 76 -1.33 7.80 1.48
C ALA A 76 -1.87 6.65 0.62
N GLY A 77 -2.77 6.93 -0.33
CA GLY A 77 -3.30 5.92 -1.25
C GLY A 77 -2.21 5.23 -2.06
N LEU A 78 -1.27 6.00 -2.62
CA LEU A 78 -0.13 5.44 -3.36
C LEU A 78 0.76 4.59 -2.45
N ALA A 79 1.09 5.07 -1.24
CA ALA A 79 1.93 4.31 -0.30
C ALA A 79 1.25 3.00 0.14
N ILE A 80 -0.04 3.04 0.45
CA ILE A 80 -0.81 1.86 0.86
C ILE A 80 -0.90 0.86 -0.30
N LEU A 81 -1.19 1.32 -1.52
CA LEU A 81 -1.25 0.46 -2.70
C LEU A 81 0.12 -0.18 -2.99
N THR A 82 1.19 0.61 -2.90
CA THR A 82 2.56 0.14 -3.08
C THR A 82 2.91 -0.93 -2.04
N GLY A 83 2.57 -0.71 -0.77
CA GLY A 83 2.81 -1.66 0.31
C GLY A 83 1.98 -2.94 0.16
N PHE A 84 0.72 -2.81 -0.21
CA PHE A 84 -0.16 -3.94 -0.49
C PHE A 84 0.37 -4.79 -1.65
N ALA A 85 0.75 -4.17 -2.77
CA ALA A 85 1.34 -4.85 -3.91
C ALA A 85 2.68 -5.51 -3.56
N LEU A 86 3.52 -4.84 -2.76
CA LEU A 86 4.79 -5.40 -2.30
C LEU A 86 4.55 -6.67 -1.47
N VAL A 87 3.67 -6.63 -0.47
CA VAL A 87 3.31 -7.82 0.32
C VAL A 87 2.77 -8.92 -0.57
N TRP A 88 1.84 -8.59 -1.48
CA TRP A 88 1.21 -9.59 -2.33
C TRP A 88 2.23 -10.29 -3.22
N VAL A 89 3.04 -9.54 -3.96
CA VAL A 89 4.05 -10.13 -4.85
C VAL A 89 5.06 -10.95 -4.05
N SER A 90 5.50 -10.45 -2.90
CA SER A 90 6.41 -11.20 -2.02
C SER A 90 5.82 -12.52 -1.53
N LEU A 91 4.53 -12.56 -1.19
CA LEU A 91 3.86 -13.79 -0.75
C LEU A 91 3.51 -14.74 -1.89
N ALA A 92 3.30 -14.23 -3.11
CA ALA A 92 2.84 -15.04 -4.24
C ALA A 92 3.97 -15.73 -4.99
N VAL A 93 5.10 -15.04 -5.20
CA VAL A 93 6.17 -15.53 -6.08
C VAL A 93 7.55 -15.41 -5.42
N GLY A 94 7.68 -14.63 -4.34
CA GLY A 94 8.99 -14.10 -3.93
C GLY A 94 9.50 -13.07 -4.95
N ILE A 95 10.43 -12.20 -4.55
CA ILE A 95 10.98 -11.18 -5.47
C ILE A 95 12.42 -11.51 -5.84
N ILE A 96 13.21 -12.04 -4.90
CA ILE A 96 14.63 -12.35 -5.11
C ILE A 96 14.84 -13.85 -4.94
N GLY A 97 15.16 -14.54 -6.04
CA GLY A 97 15.42 -15.98 -6.06
C GLY A 97 14.20 -16.80 -5.65
N ALA A 98 14.42 -17.86 -4.88
CA ALA A 98 13.34 -18.66 -4.32
C ALA A 98 12.55 -17.91 -3.24
N GLU A 99 11.29 -18.31 -3.01
CA GLU A 99 10.40 -17.68 -2.03
C GLU A 99 10.95 -17.71 -0.59
N ASP A 100 11.68 -18.77 -0.24
CA ASP A 100 12.30 -18.99 1.07
C ASP A 100 13.68 -18.31 1.22
N ASN A 101 14.14 -17.60 0.19
CA ASN A 101 15.41 -16.89 0.22
C ASN A 101 15.40 -15.81 1.33
N PRO A 102 16.35 -15.84 2.28
CA PRO A 102 16.42 -14.84 3.35
C PRO A 102 16.59 -13.41 2.85
N ALA A 103 17.05 -13.20 1.61
CA ALA A 103 17.11 -11.88 0.99
C ALA A 103 15.74 -11.19 0.93
N ASN A 104 14.63 -11.94 0.81
CA ASN A 104 13.28 -11.39 0.78
C ASN A 104 12.87 -10.69 2.11
N LEU A 105 13.62 -10.91 3.21
CA LEU A 105 13.41 -10.18 4.46
C LEU A 105 13.61 -8.66 4.32
N ILE A 106 14.35 -8.20 3.29
CA ILE A 106 14.50 -6.77 3.01
C ILE A 106 13.15 -6.10 2.76
N PHE A 107 12.20 -6.78 2.10
CA PHE A 107 10.88 -6.24 1.80
C PHE A 107 10.02 -6.15 3.07
N ALA A 108 10.14 -7.13 3.97
CA ALA A 108 9.55 -7.04 5.29
C ALA A 108 10.17 -5.88 6.10
N ALA A 109 11.48 -5.65 6.00
CA ALA A 109 12.15 -4.52 6.65
C ALA A 109 11.65 -3.16 6.12
N VAL A 110 11.45 -3.01 4.80
CA VAL A 110 10.85 -1.81 4.20
C VAL A 110 9.48 -1.53 4.83
N LEU A 111 8.61 -2.53 4.91
CA LEU A 111 7.28 -2.39 5.50
C LEU A 111 7.36 -2.10 7.01
N GLY A 112 8.30 -2.72 7.72
CA GLY A 112 8.56 -2.46 9.13
C GLY A 112 8.97 -1.00 9.39
N VAL A 113 9.87 -0.45 8.59
CA VAL A 113 10.25 0.98 8.62
C VAL A 113 9.02 1.86 8.37
N GLY A 114 8.20 1.52 7.38
CA GLY A 114 6.96 2.24 7.09
C GLY A 114 5.99 2.24 8.27
N LEU A 115 5.71 1.07 8.84
CA LEU A 115 4.76 0.91 9.94
C LEU A 115 5.23 1.63 11.20
N ILE A 116 6.44 1.35 11.66
CA ILE A 116 7.02 1.94 12.88
C ILE A 116 7.19 3.45 12.69
N GLY A 117 7.76 3.86 11.55
CA GLY A 117 7.99 5.26 11.23
C GLY A 117 6.69 6.06 11.22
N THR A 118 5.63 5.54 10.57
CA THR A 118 4.31 6.18 10.52
C THR A 118 3.73 6.42 11.92
N LEU A 119 3.84 5.43 12.82
CA LEU A 119 3.39 5.53 14.21
C LEU A 119 4.20 6.56 15.01
N ILE A 120 5.52 6.55 14.88
CA ILE A 120 6.42 7.51 15.54
C ILE A 120 6.11 8.94 15.11
N VAL A 121 5.92 9.16 13.81
CA VAL A 121 5.65 10.48 13.26
C VAL A 121 4.19 10.89 13.34
N ARG A 122 3.32 10.03 13.88
CA ARG A 122 1.89 10.26 14.12
C ARG A 122 1.16 10.76 12.87
N PHE A 123 1.46 10.15 11.73
CA PHE A 123 0.83 10.47 10.43
C PHE A 123 0.99 11.94 9.96
N GLN A 124 1.95 12.69 10.52
CA GLN A 124 2.18 14.09 10.13
C GLN A 124 2.79 14.19 8.73
N ALA A 125 2.13 14.93 7.82
CA ALA A 125 2.54 15.04 6.42
C ALA A 125 4.01 15.40 6.23
N ARG A 126 4.50 16.43 6.95
CA ARG A 126 5.91 16.87 6.86
C ARG A 126 6.91 15.79 7.25
N ARG A 127 6.56 14.94 8.23
CA ARG A 127 7.45 13.89 8.74
C ARG A 127 7.32 12.58 7.96
N MET A 128 6.16 12.30 7.37
CA MET A 128 5.93 11.14 6.49
C MET A 128 6.88 11.10 5.29
N VAL A 129 7.35 12.27 4.83
CA VAL A 129 8.39 12.36 3.80
C VAL A 129 9.63 11.57 4.22
N TRP A 130 10.12 11.74 5.44
CA TRP A 130 11.31 11.03 5.94
C TRP A 130 11.10 9.53 6.11
N VAL A 131 9.88 9.11 6.48
CA VAL A 131 9.52 7.70 6.56
C VAL A 131 9.61 7.06 5.17
N LEU A 132 9.00 7.69 4.17
CA LEU A 132 8.98 7.16 2.79
C LEU A 132 10.34 7.24 2.10
N MET A 133 11.15 8.27 2.37
CA MET A 133 12.53 8.34 1.92
C MET A 133 13.37 7.21 2.54
N SER A 134 13.16 6.91 3.82
CA SER A 134 13.81 5.78 4.50
C SER A 134 13.39 4.44 3.89
N MET A 135 12.09 4.26 3.61
CA MET A 135 11.58 3.09 2.90
C MET A 135 12.21 2.96 1.52
N ALA A 136 12.30 4.05 0.75
CA ALA A 136 12.93 4.05 -0.57
C ALA A 136 14.43 3.71 -0.49
N LEU A 137 15.12 4.17 0.55
CA LEU A 137 16.54 3.82 0.77
C LEU A 137 16.71 2.32 1.04
N VAL A 138 15.91 1.75 1.95
CA VAL A 138 15.95 0.30 2.23
C VAL A 138 15.55 -0.50 0.99
N GLN A 139 14.57 -0.02 0.22
CA GLN A 139 14.19 -0.63 -1.06
C GLN A 139 15.33 -0.57 -2.08
N GLY A 140 16.11 0.52 -2.09
CA GLY A 140 17.31 0.67 -2.93
C GLY A 140 18.38 -0.37 -2.61
N VAL A 141 18.57 -0.70 -1.34
CA VAL A 141 19.43 -1.83 -0.93
C VAL A 141 18.88 -3.14 -1.49
N GLY A 142 17.56 -3.36 -1.40
CA GLY A 142 16.91 -4.51 -2.04
C GLY A 142 17.15 -4.57 -3.55
N ALA A 143 17.13 -3.42 -4.25
CA ALA A 143 17.38 -3.38 -5.69
C ALA A 143 18.82 -3.77 -6.03
N VAL A 144 19.80 -3.36 -5.21
CA VAL A 144 21.20 -3.77 -5.37
C VAL A 144 21.35 -5.28 -5.15
N ILE A 145 20.69 -5.84 -4.14
CA ILE A 145 20.70 -7.29 -3.90
C ILE A 145 20.05 -8.03 -5.08
N ALA A 146 18.94 -7.52 -5.62
CA ALA A 146 18.24 -8.11 -6.75
C ALA A 146 19.06 -8.16 -8.06
N LEU A 147 20.15 -7.40 -8.17
CA LEU A 147 21.04 -7.45 -9.34
C LEU A 147 21.66 -8.84 -9.54
N SER A 148 21.87 -9.59 -8.46
CA SER A 148 22.40 -10.96 -8.54
C SER A 148 21.38 -11.96 -9.11
N ASP A 149 20.09 -11.63 -9.06
CA ASP A 149 18.99 -12.49 -9.49
C ASP A 149 18.52 -12.15 -10.91
N GLY A 150 18.72 -10.89 -11.33
CA GLY A 150 18.56 -10.45 -12.70
C GLY A 150 17.68 -9.22 -12.85
N TYR A 151 17.45 -8.84 -14.11
CA TYR A 151 16.75 -7.59 -14.45
C TYR A 151 15.28 -7.54 -13.99
N PRO A 152 14.45 -8.61 -14.06
CA PRO A 152 13.06 -8.52 -13.66
C PRO A 152 12.88 -8.14 -12.18
N ALA A 153 13.58 -8.85 -11.28
CA ALA A 153 13.57 -8.58 -9.85
C ALA A 153 14.09 -7.17 -9.53
N THR A 154 15.17 -6.76 -10.20
CA THR A 154 15.76 -5.42 -10.04
C THR A 154 14.79 -4.32 -10.46
N ILE A 155 14.18 -4.43 -11.64
CA ILE A 155 13.25 -3.43 -12.18
C ILE A 155 12.03 -3.32 -11.28
N LEU A 156 11.44 -4.46 -10.89
CA LEU A 156 10.30 -4.48 -9.99
C LEU A 156 10.63 -3.81 -8.65
N THR A 157 11.78 -4.13 -8.08
CA THR A 157 12.23 -3.55 -6.80
C THR A 157 12.48 -2.04 -6.92
N ALA A 158 13.08 -1.59 -8.02
CA ALA A 158 13.28 -0.17 -8.31
C ALA A 158 11.95 0.58 -8.50
N MET A 159 10.96 -0.04 -9.17
CA MET A 159 9.62 0.54 -9.35
C MET A 159 8.91 0.79 -8.01
N PHE A 160 9.01 -0.15 -7.05
CA PHE A 160 8.53 0.08 -5.70
C PHE A 160 9.27 1.24 -5.02
N GLY A 161 10.60 1.31 -5.19
CA GLY A 161 11.43 2.40 -4.67
C GLY A 161 10.98 3.77 -5.15
N VAL A 162 10.75 3.91 -6.46
CA VAL A 162 10.23 5.13 -7.07
C VAL A 162 8.84 5.48 -6.53
N SER A 163 7.98 4.48 -6.34
CA SER A 163 6.63 4.70 -5.81
C SER A 163 6.64 5.31 -4.40
N TRP A 164 7.59 4.89 -3.54
CA TRP A 164 7.82 5.51 -2.24
C TRP A 164 8.25 6.97 -2.36
N LEU A 165 9.16 7.29 -3.27
CA LEU A 165 9.63 8.66 -3.52
C LEU A 165 8.52 9.57 -4.07
N VAL A 166 7.69 9.06 -4.98
CA VAL A 166 6.53 9.80 -5.52
C VAL A 166 5.54 10.11 -4.39
N SER A 167 5.25 9.12 -3.54
CA SER A 167 4.40 9.35 -2.36
C SER A 167 5.01 10.38 -1.40
N ALA A 168 6.33 10.35 -1.19
CA ALA A 168 7.05 11.33 -0.37
C ALA A 168 6.90 12.76 -0.93
N GLY A 169 7.03 12.92 -2.24
CA GLY A 169 6.81 14.21 -2.92
C GLY A 169 5.38 14.75 -2.75
N LEU A 170 4.37 13.87 -2.77
CA LEU A 170 2.98 14.25 -2.52
C LEU A 170 2.73 14.66 -1.06
N PHE A 171 3.33 13.98 -0.09
CA PHE A 171 3.28 14.40 1.33
C PHE A 171 4.00 15.73 1.56
N HIS A 172 5.13 15.97 0.88
CA HIS A 172 5.82 17.26 0.92
C HIS A 172 4.93 18.39 0.39
N LYS A 173 4.25 18.17 -0.75
CA LYS A 173 3.28 19.11 -1.30
C LYS A 173 2.14 19.38 -0.31
N ALA A 174 1.62 18.34 0.34
CA ALA A 174 0.57 18.49 1.35
C ALA A 174 1.03 19.29 2.57
N ALA A 175 2.27 19.09 3.04
CA ALA A 175 2.83 19.82 4.16
C ALA A 175 2.95 21.33 3.89
N ASN A 176 3.43 21.69 2.70
CA ASN A 176 3.60 23.10 2.30
C ASN A 176 2.25 23.81 2.08
N ALA A 177 1.20 23.07 1.73
CA ALA A 177 -0.15 23.64 1.60
C ALA A 177 -0.74 24.05 2.96
N THR A 178 -0.45 23.28 4.02
CA THR A 178 -0.90 23.60 5.38
C THR A 178 -0.16 24.81 5.97
N GLU A 179 1.14 24.94 5.71
CA GLU A 179 1.97 26.05 6.20
C GLU A 179 1.60 27.40 5.57
N LYS A 180 1.07 27.42 4.35
CA LYS A 180 0.57 28.64 3.70
C LYS A 180 -0.81 29.09 4.22
N ALA A 181 -1.52 28.23 4.95
CA ALA A 181 -2.87 28.48 5.45
C ALA A 181 -2.90 28.90 6.94
N SER A 182 -1.76 28.80 7.63
CA SER A 182 -1.54 29.24 9.03
C SER A 182 -0.92 30.62 9.09
#